data_AF-B7HW61-F1
#
_entry.id   AF-B7HW61-F1
#
_cell.length_a   1.000
_cell.length_b   1.000
_cell.length_c   1.000
_cell.angle_alpha   90.00
_cell.angle_beta   90.00
_cell.angle_gamma   90.00
#
_symmetry.space_group_name_H-M   'P 1'
#
loop_
_entity.id
_entity.type
_entity.pdbx_description
1 polymer ?
#
loop_
_entity_poly.entity_id
_entity_poly.type
_entity_poly.pdbx_seq_one_letter_code
_entity_poly.pdbx_strand_id
1 'polypeptide(L)'
;MEWKLYEDYKKQDEKALALTERYAQKVKDAKEGVTAAVVAYEDVLKKEFAGGSVATQKKKAQSDIDKARAALEFAEKEEKQANEYAEQELQGKITIDDLAADWFGTIDPMLQKERVQPIVERAQKAIGEYYRTVLEYYQLNDEFGGLLSKLNELSRGRKGASPFFNDVFDYRELPKMSDDELGYIYRNKELPEAYKKEEN
;
A
#
# COMPACT_ATOMS: atom_id res chain seq x y z
N MET A 1 -11.90 1.21 7.93
CA MET A 1 -12.76 1.13 6.75
C MET A 1 -12.37 -0.14 6.03
N GLU A 2 -13.34 -1.00 5.73
CA GLU A 2 -13.11 -2.18 4.91
C GLU A 2 -13.61 -1.91 3.50
N TRP A 3 -12.72 -2.01 2.52
CA TRP A 3 -13.08 -1.87 1.12
C TRP A 3 -13.58 -3.21 0.60
N LYS A 4 -14.88 -3.45 0.71
CA LYS A 4 -15.50 -4.75 0.46
C LYS A 4 -15.20 -5.31 -0.94
N LEU A 5 -15.29 -4.49 -2.00
CA LEU A 5 -15.03 -4.94 -3.37
C LEU A 5 -13.57 -5.42 -3.54
N TYR A 6 -12.62 -4.77 -2.86
CA TYR A 6 -11.23 -5.21 -2.84
C TYR A 6 -11.03 -6.51 -2.06
N GLU A 7 -11.75 -6.70 -0.94
CA GLU A 7 -11.72 -7.97 -0.21
C GLU A 7 -12.30 -9.12 -1.03
N ASP A 8 -13.38 -8.89 -1.77
CA ASP A 8 -13.98 -9.87 -2.67
C ASP A 8 -13.05 -10.17 -3.86
N TYR A 9 -12.42 -9.14 -4.46
CA TYR A 9 -11.42 -9.29 -5.53
C TYR A 9 -10.23 -10.16 -5.12
N LYS A 10 -9.74 -10.04 -3.88
CA LYS A 10 -8.63 -10.88 -3.40
C LYS A 10 -9.01 -12.36 -3.28
N LYS A 11 -10.28 -12.65 -2.98
CA LYS A 11 -10.76 -14.00 -2.67
C LYS A 11 -11.40 -14.71 -3.86
N GLN A 12 -11.77 -13.96 -4.90
CA GLN A 12 -12.59 -14.47 -5.99
C GLN A 12 -11.98 -15.66 -6.72
N ASP A 13 -10.64 -15.75 -6.80
CA ASP A 13 -9.94 -16.81 -7.52
C ASP A 13 -9.44 -17.95 -6.63
N GLU A 14 -9.68 -17.91 -5.31
CA GLU A 14 -9.18 -18.94 -4.37
C GLU A 14 -9.63 -20.36 -4.78
N LYS A 15 -10.88 -20.50 -5.23
CA LYS A 15 -11.43 -21.78 -5.67
C LYS A 15 -10.86 -22.24 -7.01
N ALA A 16 -10.66 -21.32 -7.94
CA ALA A 16 -10.03 -21.61 -9.23
C ALA A 16 -8.60 -22.11 -8.99
N LEU A 17 -7.82 -21.39 -8.18
CA LEU A 17 -6.43 -21.68 -7.86
C LEU A 17 -6.28 -23.03 -7.13
N ALA A 18 -7.12 -23.29 -6.12
CA ALA A 18 -7.12 -24.57 -5.42
C ALA A 18 -7.46 -25.77 -6.35
N LEU A 19 -8.36 -25.56 -7.33
CA LEU A 19 -8.70 -26.59 -8.30
C LEU A 19 -7.52 -26.88 -9.25
N THR A 20 -6.92 -25.84 -9.84
CA THR A 20 -5.82 -25.99 -10.80
C THR A 20 -4.57 -26.58 -10.12
N GLU A 21 -4.23 -26.15 -8.91
CA GLU A 21 -3.12 -26.70 -8.13
C GLU A 21 -3.30 -28.19 -7.84
N ARG A 22 -4.52 -28.61 -7.46
CA ARG A 22 -4.82 -30.02 -7.18
C ARG A 22 -4.58 -30.91 -8.41
N TYR A 23 -4.99 -30.47 -9.59
CA TYR A 23 -4.82 -31.28 -10.80
C TYR A 23 -3.40 -31.18 -11.36
N ALA A 24 -2.71 -30.05 -11.22
CA ALA A 24 -1.29 -29.95 -11.50
C ALA A 24 -0.46 -30.90 -10.62
N GLN A 25 -0.82 -31.02 -9.33
CA GLN A 25 -0.19 -31.99 -8.43
C GLN A 25 -0.45 -33.44 -8.87
N LYS A 26 -1.67 -33.76 -9.35
CA LYS A 26 -1.99 -35.10 -9.89
C LYS A 26 -1.11 -35.46 -11.10
N VAL A 27 -0.86 -34.50 -12.00
CA VAL A 27 0.07 -34.69 -13.14
C VAL A 27 1.50 -34.91 -12.65
N LYS A 28 1.94 -34.13 -11.66
CA LYS A 28 3.27 -34.32 -11.05
C LYS A 28 3.43 -35.72 -10.45
N ASP A 29 2.47 -36.17 -9.64
CA ASP A 29 2.48 -37.51 -9.03
C ASP A 29 2.51 -38.62 -10.10
N ALA A 30 1.76 -38.45 -11.20
CA ALA A 30 1.76 -39.41 -12.30
C ALA A 30 3.11 -39.45 -13.05
N LYS A 31 3.77 -38.30 -13.25
CA LYS A 31 5.13 -38.22 -13.83
C LYS A 31 6.17 -38.92 -12.95
N GLU A 32 6.06 -38.75 -11.64
CA GLU A 32 6.88 -39.47 -10.67
C GLU A 32 6.64 -40.99 -10.74
N GLY A 33 5.37 -41.41 -10.89
CA GLY A 33 5.00 -42.82 -11.11
C GLY A 33 5.60 -43.45 -12.37
N VAL A 34 5.58 -42.73 -13.50
CA VAL A 34 6.25 -43.17 -14.74
C VAL A 34 7.75 -43.32 -14.52
N THR A 35 8.37 -42.33 -13.87
CA THR A 35 9.81 -42.35 -13.57
C THR A 35 10.18 -43.55 -12.71
N ALA A 36 9.41 -43.82 -11.64
CA ALA A 36 9.63 -44.97 -10.77
C ALA A 36 9.47 -46.31 -11.51
N ALA A 37 8.48 -46.44 -12.39
CA ALA A 37 8.28 -47.64 -13.20
C ALA A 37 9.44 -47.88 -14.18
N VAL A 38 9.98 -46.82 -14.79
CA VAL A 38 11.15 -46.90 -15.67
C VAL A 38 12.40 -47.33 -14.88
N VAL A 39 12.66 -46.75 -13.72
CA VAL A 39 13.79 -47.15 -12.85
C VAL A 39 13.67 -48.62 -12.44
N ALA A 40 12.47 -49.08 -12.08
CA ALA A 40 12.24 -50.49 -11.74
C ALA A 40 12.54 -51.43 -12.93
N TYR A 41 12.19 -51.02 -14.15
CA TYR A 41 12.54 -51.76 -15.37
C TYR A 41 14.06 -51.80 -15.61
N GLU A 42 14.77 -50.69 -15.43
CA GLU A 42 16.23 -50.63 -15.54
C GLU A 42 16.91 -51.59 -14.54
N ASP A 43 16.39 -51.70 -13.32
CA ASP A 43 16.91 -52.66 -12.34
C ASP A 43 16.68 -54.12 -12.74
N VAL A 44 15.57 -54.42 -13.42
CA VAL A 44 15.35 -55.74 -14.03
C VAL A 44 16.38 -56.01 -15.13
N LEU A 45 16.68 -55.02 -15.97
CA LEU A 45 17.70 -55.15 -17.02
C LEU A 45 19.09 -55.40 -16.43
N LYS A 46 19.48 -54.70 -15.34
CA LYS A 46 20.76 -54.94 -14.65
C LYS A 46 20.89 -56.40 -14.18
N LYS A 47 19.80 -57.00 -13.68
CA LYS A 47 19.77 -58.42 -13.28
C LYS A 47 19.88 -59.37 -14.49
N GLU A 48 19.24 -59.03 -15.59
CA GLU A 48 19.38 -59.76 -16.87
C GLU A 48 20.83 -59.75 -17.34
N PHE A 49 21.48 -58.58 -17.35
CA PHE A 49 22.86 -58.41 -17.77
C PHE A 49 23.87 -59.13 -16.87
N ALA A 50 23.53 -59.33 -15.59
CA ALA A 50 24.30 -60.15 -14.67
C ALA A 50 24.10 -61.68 -14.87
N GLY A 51 23.35 -62.10 -15.90
CA GLY A 51 23.08 -63.51 -16.23
C GLY A 51 21.86 -64.10 -15.53
N GLY A 52 21.04 -63.28 -14.87
CA GLY A 52 19.81 -63.72 -14.21
C GLY A 52 18.66 -64.00 -15.19
N SER A 53 17.86 -65.03 -14.91
CA SER A 53 16.63 -65.31 -15.66
C SER A 53 15.49 -64.41 -15.17
N VAL A 54 15.13 -63.38 -15.95
CA VAL A 54 14.19 -62.32 -15.53
C VAL A 54 13.02 -62.08 -16.48
N ALA A 55 12.76 -62.97 -17.44
CA ALA A 55 11.75 -62.76 -18.50
C ALA A 55 10.36 -62.34 -17.97
N THR A 56 9.88 -62.99 -16.89
CA THR A 56 8.59 -62.65 -16.26
C THR A 56 8.62 -61.27 -15.58
N GLN A 57 9.72 -60.93 -14.92
CA GLN A 57 9.89 -59.62 -14.26
C GLN A 57 9.92 -58.50 -15.30
N LYS A 58 10.60 -58.74 -16.43
CA LYS A 58 10.70 -57.79 -17.55
C LYS A 58 9.34 -57.50 -18.17
N LYS A 59 8.54 -58.56 -18.44
CA LYS A 59 7.18 -58.41 -18.96
C LYS A 59 6.27 -57.67 -17.98
N LYS A 60 6.41 -57.93 -16.68
CA LYS A 60 5.67 -57.20 -15.63
C LYS A 60 6.05 -55.72 -15.62
N ALA A 61 7.34 -55.40 -15.58
CA ALA A 61 7.82 -54.03 -15.53
C ALA A 61 7.44 -53.22 -16.79
N GLN A 62 7.40 -53.83 -17.98
CA GLN A 62 6.84 -53.20 -19.18
C GLN A 62 5.35 -52.88 -19.02
N SER A 63 4.56 -53.83 -18.51
CA SER A 63 3.14 -53.60 -18.24
C SER A 63 2.92 -52.49 -17.21
N ASP A 64 3.79 -52.40 -16.19
CA ASP A 64 3.72 -51.35 -15.17
C ASP A 64 4.08 -49.97 -15.76
N ILE A 65 5.04 -49.87 -16.69
CA ILE A 65 5.35 -48.64 -17.45
C ILE A 65 4.13 -48.22 -18.30
N ASP A 66 3.52 -49.15 -19.04
CA ASP A 66 2.37 -48.83 -19.89
C ASP A 66 1.19 -48.31 -19.06
N LYS A 67 0.92 -48.93 -17.91
CA LYS A 67 -0.10 -48.45 -16.96
C LYS A 67 0.23 -47.07 -16.40
N ALA A 68 1.49 -46.82 -16.03
CA ALA A 68 1.92 -45.52 -15.51
C ALA A 68 1.78 -44.42 -16.57
N ARG A 69 2.13 -44.71 -17.83
CA ARG A 69 1.94 -43.78 -18.96
C ARG A 69 0.48 -43.49 -19.23
N ALA A 70 -0.38 -44.50 -19.23
CA ALA A 70 -1.82 -44.31 -19.37
C ALA A 70 -2.41 -43.47 -18.23
N ALA A 71 -1.93 -43.67 -16.99
CA ALA A 71 -2.33 -42.84 -15.85
C ALA A 71 -1.90 -41.38 -16.00
N LEU A 72 -0.70 -41.14 -16.55
CA LEU A 72 -0.22 -39.79 -16.85
C LEU A 72 -1.08 -39.10 -17.92
N GLU A 73 -1.36 -39.77 -19.04
CA GLU A 73 -2.23 -39.22 -20.09
C GLU A 73 -3.62 -38.83 -19.55
N PHE A 74 -4.17 -39.66 -18.64
CA PHE A 74 -5.45 -39.36 -18.00
C PHE A 74 -5.35 -38.14 -17.07
N ALA A 75 -4.28 -38.05 -16.25
CA ALA A 75 -4.06 -36.92 -15.37
C ALA A 75 -3.89 -35.60 -16.15
N GLU A 76 -3.14 -35.61 -17.25
CA GLU A 76 -2.95 -34.43 -18.12
C GLU A 76 -4.27 -33.98 -18.78
N LYS A 77 -5.11 -34.95 -19.17
CA LYS A 77 -6.44 -34.64 -19.71
C LYS A 77 -7.35 -34.00 -18.65
N GLU A 78 -7.36 -34.54 -17.44
CA GLU A 78 -8.14 -33.99 -16.34
C GLU A 78 -7.64 -32.60 -15.91
N GLU A 79 -6.32 -32.37 -15.89
CA GLU A 79 -5.74 -31.04 -15.63
C GLU A 79 -6.21 -30.02 -16.65
N LYS A 80 -6.19 -30.37 -17.94
CA LYS A 80 -6.70 -29.49 -18.99
C LYS A 80 -8.18 -29.14 -18.76
N GLN A 81 -9.02 -30.13 -18.45
CA GLN A 81 -10.44 -29.91 -18.18
C GLN A 81 -10.68 -29.09 -16.92
N ALA A 82 -9.87 -29.30 -15.87
CA ALA A 82 -9.94 -28.53 -14.64
C ALA A 82 -9.57 -27.07 -14.87
N ASN A 83 -8.56 -26.79 -15.71
CA ASN A 83 -8.16 -25.43 -16.09
C ASN A 83 -9.26 -24.73 -16.90
N GLU A 84 -9.84 -25.40 -17.90
CA GLU A 84 -10.96 -24.87 -18.70
C GLU A 84 -12.18 -24.54 -17.81
N TYR A 85 -12.53 -25.43 -16.89
CA TYR A 85 -13.62 -25.19 -15.94
C TYR A 85 -13.28 -24.05 -14.95
N ALA A 86 -12.04 -23.98 -14.46
CA ALA A 86 -11.61 -22.93 -13.56
C ALA A 86 -11.73 -21.55 -14.23
N GLU A 87 -11.30 -21.42 -15.48
CA GLU A 87 -11.40 -20.18 -16.27
C GLU A 87 -12.86 -19.78 -16.55
N GLN A 88 -13.72 -20.72 -16.92
CA GLN A 88 -15.10 -20.42 -17.32
C GLN A 88 -16.05 -20.19 -16.14
N GLU A 89 -15.89 -20.96 -15.06
CA GLU A 89 -16.91 -21.10 -14.03
C GLU A 89 -16.44 -20.66 -12.63
N LEU A 90 -15.14 -20.64 -12.36
CA LEU A 90 -14.59 -20.35 -11.03
C LEU A 90 -13.81 -19.05 -10.94
N GLN A 91 -13.26 -18.54 -12.05
CA GLN A 91 -12.58 -17.26 -12.05
C GLN A 91 -13.55 -16.15 -11.70
N GLY A 92 -13.07 -15.24 -10.87
CA GLY A 92 -13.83 -14.09 -10.47
C GLY A 92 -14.06 -13.11 -11.62
N LYS A 93 -15.11 -12.32 -11.47
CA LYS A 93 -15.54 -11.33 -12.48
C LYS A 93 -15.11 -9.92 -12.15
N ILE A 94 -14.58 -9.69 -10.95
CA ILE A 94 -14.16 -8.36 -10.51
C ILE A 94 -12.81 -8.07 -11.16
N THR A 95 -12.75 -7.00 -11.93
CA THR A 95 -11.56 -6.55 -12.63
C THR A 95 -10.87 -5.41 -11.86
N ILE A 96 -9.64 -5.08 -12.26
CA ILE A 96 -8.96 -3.87 -11.76
C ILE A 96 -9.73 -2.60 -12.14
N ASP A 97 -10.43 -2.60 -13.28
CA ASP A 97 -11.25 -1.46 -13.71
C ASP A 97 -12.47 -1.29 -12.79
N ASP A 98 -13.07 -2.38 -12.32
CA ASP A 98 -14.15 -2.33 -11.32
C ASP A 98 -13.65 -1.74 -9.99
N LEU A 99 -12.45 -2.13 -9.56
CA LEU A 99 -11.81 -1.54 -8.37
C LEU A 99 -11.53 -0.04 -8.57
N ALA A 100 -11.00 0.35 -9.72
CA ALA A 100 -10.74 1.76 -10.01
C ALA A 100 -12.04 2.57 -10.01
N ALA A 101 -13.10 2.04 -10.63
CA ALA A 101 -14.41 2.69 -10.67
C ALA A 101 -14.99 2.88 -9.25
N ASP A 102 -14.92 1.87 -8.38
CA ASP A 102 -15.40 1.98 -7.00
C ASP A 102 -14.51 2.90 -6.15
N TRP A 103 -13.19 2.89 -6.37
CA TRP A 103 -12.27 3.79 -5.67
C TRP A 103 -12.60 5.25 -5.95
N PHE A 104 -12.69 5.64 -7.22
CA PHE A 104 -12.96 7.02 -7.59
C PHE A 104 -14.43 7.42 -7.42
N GLY A 105 -15.36 6.47 -7.56
CA GLY A 105 -16.80 6.73 -7.45
C GLY A 105 -17.31 6.74 -6.01
N THR A 106 -16.72 5.93 -5.13
CA THR A 106 -17.26 5.68 -3.78
C THR A 106 -16.24 6.02 -2.69
N ILE A 107 -15.06 5.38 -2.73
CA ILE A 107 -14.12 5.38 -1.60
C ILE A 107 -13.44 6.74 -1.42
N ASP A 108 -12.85 7.29 -2.49
CA ASP A 108 -12.18 8.59 -2.42
C ASP A 108 -13.14 9.71 -2.04
N PRO A 109 -14.31 9.91 -2.69
CA PRO A 109 -15.27 10.94 -2.27
C PRO A 109 -15.69 10.84 -0.80
N MET A 110 -15.90 9.62 -0.30
CA MET A 110 -16.22 9.37 1.10
C MET A 110 -15.06 9.74 2.03
N LEU A 111 -13.82 9.32 1.72
CA LEU A 111 -12.61 9.70 2.45
C LEU A 111 -12.41 11.21 2.47
N GLN A 112 -12.57 11.86 1.31
CA GLN A 112 -12.47 13.31 1.19
C GLN A 112 -13.46 13.99 2.13
N LYS A 113 -14.73 13.57 2.09
CA LYS A 113 -15.79 14.18 2.91
C LYS A 113 -15.63 13.91 4.41
N GLU A 114 -15.38 12.66 4.81
CA GLU A 114 -15.46 12.25 6.21
C GLU A 114 -14.16 12.47 6.96
N ARG A 115 -13.01 12.43 6.27
CA ARG A 115 -11.69 12.41 6.92
C ARG A 115 -10.83 13.59 6.51
N VAL A 116 -10.82 13.98 5.24
CA VAL A 116 -9.97 15.06 4.75
C VAL A 116 -10.59 16.43 5.03
N GLN A 117 -11.86 16.61 4.66
CA GLN A 117 -12.56 17.88 4.79
C GLN A 117 -12.54 18.45 6.22
N PRO A 118 -12.76 17.66 7.30
CA PRO A 118 -12.64 18.18 8.66
C PRO A 118 -11.22 18.67 9.02
N ILE A 119 -10.17 18.04 8.47
CA ILE A 119 -8.78 18.49 8.66
C ILE A 119 -8.55 19.82 7.95
N VAL A 120 -9.04 19.93 6.70
CA VAL A 120 -8.95 21.15 5.90
C VAL A 120 -9.69 22.30 6.57
N GLU A 121 -10.92 22.08 7.04
CA GLU A 121 -11.71 23.10 7.73
C GLU A 121 -11.05 23.56 9.04
N ARG A 122 -10.45 22.63 9.79
CA ARG A 122 -9.68 22.98 10.99
C ARG A 122 -8.45 23.82 10.65
N ALA A 123 -7.73 23.48 9.58
CA ALA A 123 -6.59 24.27 9.11
C ALA A 123 -7.02 25.68 8.66
N GLN A 124 -8.12 25.80 7.91
CA GLN A 124 -8.68 27.08 7.50
C GLN A 124 -9.07 27.95 8.70
N LYS A 125 -9.71 27.37 9.72
CA LYS A 125 -10.02 28.08 10.97
C LYS A 125 -8.75 28.58 11.66
N ALA A 126 -7.73 27.73 11.80
CA ALA A 126 -6.47 28.10 12.45
C ALA A 126 -5.73 29.24 11.70
N ILE A 127 -5.72 29.21 10.36
CA ILE A 127 -5.18 30.30 9.54
C ILE A 127 -5.97 31.60 9.79
N GLY A 128 -7.29 31.49 9.85
CA GLY A 128 -8.17 32.63 10.14
C GLY A 128 -7.90 33.24 11.51
N GLU A 129 -7.74 32.42 12.56
CA GLU A 129 -7.35 32.89 13.90
C GLU A 129 -5.99 33.59 13.86
N TYR A 130 -4.99 32.98 13.22
CA TYR A 130 -3.66 33.56 13.09
C TYR A 130 -3.70 34.96 12.45
N TYR A 131 -4.43 35.12 11.35
CA TYR A 131 -4.57 36.42 10.70
C TYR A 131 -5.30 37.45 11.56
N ARG A 132 -6.29 37.04 12.36
CA ARG A 132 -6.92 37.93 13.34
C ARG A 132 -5.95 38.36 14.42
N THR A 133 -5.15 37.43 14.96
CA THR A 133 -4.10 37.75 15.94
C THR A 133 -3.07 38.75 15.37
N VAL A 134 -2.65 38.57 14.11
CA VAL A 134 -1.75 39.52 13.45
C VAL A 134 -2.41 40.90 13.31
N LEU A 135 -3.69 40.96 12.94
CA LEU A 135 -4.43 42.22 12.85
C LEU A 135 -4.56 42.92 14.21
N GLU A 136 -4.94 42.19 15.25
CA GLU A 136 -5.04 42.69 16.63
C GLU A 136 -3.71 43.28 17.10
N TYR A 137 -2.60 42.63 16.75
CA TYR A 137 -1.25 43.11 17.06
C TYR A 137 -0.95 44.45 16.39
N TYR A 138 -1.30 44.64 15.12
CA TYR A 138 -1.13 45.92 14.42
C TYR A 138 -2.05 47.01 14.99
N GLN A 139 -3.31 46.68 15.27
CA GLN A 139 -4.26 47.63 15.86
C GLN A 139 -3.78 48.14 17.22
N LEU A 140 -3.17 47.28 18.02
CA LEU A 140 -2.57 47.68 19.29
C LEU A 140 -1.38 48.64 19.10
N ASN A 141 -0.53 48.43 18.10
CA ASN A 141 0.54 49.38 17.76
C ASN A 141 -0.02 50.75 17.32
N ASP A 142 -1.11 50.76 16.54
CA ASP A 142 -1.77 51.99 16.09
C ASP A 142 -2.30 52.84 17.26
N GLU A 143 -2.72 52.22 18.36
CA GLU A 143 -3.11 52.94 19.60
C GLU A 143 -1.98 53.83 20.12
N PHE A 144 -0.73 53.42 19.94
CA PHE A 144 0.46 54.18 20.34
C PHE A 144 1.03 55.08 19.23
N GLY A 145 0.57 54.94 17.98
CA GLY A 145 1.14 55.65 16.83
C GLY A 145 1.13 57.18 16.99
N GLY A 146 0.05 57.73 17.55
CA GLY A 146 -0.04 59.17 17.85
C GLY A 146 0.96 59.64 18.92
N LEU A 147 1.26 58.80 19.91
CA LEU A 147 2.28 59.10 20.93
C LEU A 147 3.69 58.98 20.36
N LEU A 148 3.97 57.91 19.61
CA LEU A 148 5.26 57.66 18.97
C LEU A 148 5.61 58.76 17.97
N SER A 149 4.65 59.23 17.19
CA SER A 149 4.81 60.38 16.29
C SER A 149 5.29 61.62 17.04
N LYS A 150 4.61 61.98 18.14
CA LYS A 150 4.99 63.13 18.99
C LYS A 150 6.37 62.97 19.62
N LEU A 151 6.71 61.77 20.11
CA LEU A 151 8.03 61.49 20.69
C LEU A 151 9.15 61.63 19.65
N ASN A 152 8.92 61.16 18.43
CA ASN A 152 9.85 61.30 17.33
C ASN A 152 10.00 62.76 16.86
N GLU A 153 8.93 63.54 16.84
CA GLU A 153 9.00 64.99 16.58
C GLU A 153 9.84 65.72 17.63
N LEU A 154 9.60 65.46 18.92
CA LEU A 154 10.40 66.02 20.02
C LEU A 154 11.87 65.63 19.92
N SER A 155 12.14 64.38 19.54
CA SER A 155 13.51 63.88 19.36
C SER A 155 14.27 64.61 18.26
N ARG A 156 13.63 64.90 17.12
CA ARG A 156 14.24 65.65 16.00
C ARG A 156 14.65 67.08 16.37
N GLY A 157 13.98 67.68 17.35
CA GLY A 157 14.27 69.04 17.82
C GLY A 157 15.46 69.15 18.79
N ARG A 158 16.05 68.03 19.19
CA ARG A 158 17.15 67.97 20.18
C ARG A 158 18.51 68.26 19.55
N LYS A 159 19.39 68.94 20.31
CA LYS A 159 20.83 69.01 19.99
C LYS A 159 21.55 67.70 20.36
N GLY A 160 22.32 67.15 19.43
CA GLY A 160 23.06 65.89 19.60
C GLY A 160 22.33 64.67 19.01
N ALA A 161 22.71 63.46 19.44
CA ALA A 161 22.08 62.24 18.93
C ALA A 161 20.58 62.22 19.23
N SER A 162 19.77 62.02 18.18
CA SER A 162 18.30 61.95 18.25
C SER A 162 17.87 60.49 18.33
N PRO A 163 17.32 60.00 19.47
CA PRO A 163 16.77 58.66 19.53
C PRO A 163 15.57 58.51 18.58
N PHE A 164 15.43 57.35 17.95
CA PHE A 164 14.23 57.01 17.19
C PHE A 164 13.37 56.06 18.02
N PHE A 165 12.11 56.42 18.24
CA PHE A 165 11.13 55.61 18.96
C PHE A 165 10.40 54.75 17.93
N ASN A 166 10.70 53.45 17.92
CA ASN A 166 10.01 52.46 17.10
C ASN A 166 8.64 52.10 17.70
N ASP A 167 7.87 51.31 16.96
CA ASP A 167 6.64 50.69 17.44
C ASP A 167 6.88 49.92 18.75
N VAL A 168 5.84 49.84 19.58
CA VAL A 168 5.91 49.18 20.90
C VAL A 168 6.18 47.69 20.73
N PHE A 169 5.64 47.10 19.67
CA PHE A 169 5.77 45.69 19.37
C PHE A 169 6.25 45.47 17.92
N ASP A 170 7.14 44.51 17.72
CA ASP A 170 7.71 44.19 16.40
C ASP A 170 7.04 42.95 15.80
N TYR A 171 6.42 43.08 14.63
CA TYR A 171 5.76 41.97 13.93
C TYR A 171 6.67 40.74 13.68
N ARG A 172 7.99 40.90 13.75
CA ARG A 172 8.97 39.80 13.70
C ARG A 172 8.91 38.89 14.92
N GLU A 173 8.34 39.36 16.03
CA GLU A 173 8.17 38.61 17.28
C GLU A 173 6.95 37.67 17.25
N LEU A 174 6.01 37.88 16.32
CA LEU A 174 4.90 36.95 16.14
C LEU A 174 5.42 35.62 15.57
N PRO A 175 4.98 34.46 16.10
CA PRO A 175 5.33 33.16 15.54
C PRO A 175 4.84 33.08 14.09
N LYS A 176 5.63 32.49 13.20
CA LYS A 176 5.29 32.33 11.78
C LYS A 176 5.42 30.88 11.41
N MET A 177 4.47 30.38 10.63
CA MET A 177 4.65 29.09 9.97
C MET A 177 5.84 29.19 9.03
N SER A 178 6.80 28.26 9.15
CA SER A 178 7.95 28.18 8.25
C SER A 178 7.84 27.00 7.29
N ASP A 179 8.32 27.18 6.06
CA ASP A 179 8.37 26.10 5.07
C ASP A 179 9.27 24.95 5.54
N ASP A 180 10.27 25.23 6.38
CA ASP A 180 11.15 24.23 6.98
C ASP A 180 10.41 23.32 7.95
N GLU A 181 9.55 23.86 8.81
CA GLU A 181 8.70 23.09 9.73
C GLU A 181 7.62 22.31 8.97
N LEU A 182 6.99 22.92 7.97
CA LEU A 182 6.03 22.22 7.11
C LEU A 182 6.71 21.08 6.33
N GLY A 183 7.92 21.32 5.83
CA GLY A 183 8.76 20.32 5.19
C GLY A 183 9.17 19.20 6.16
N TYR A 184 9.48 19.53 7.42
CA TYR A 184 9.75 18.55 8.47
C TYR A 184 8.53 17.66 8.71
N ILE A 185 7.34 18.23 8.91
CA ILE A 185 6.09 17.47 9.12
C ILE A 185 5.80 16.59 7.90
N TYR A 186 5.98 17.11 6.68
CA TYR A 186 5.75 16.33 5.47
C TYR A 186 6.69 15.12 5.38
N ARG A 187 7.98 15.29 5.68
CA ARG A 187 8.99 14.21 5.59
C ARG A 187 8.87 13.20 6.73
N ASN A 188 8.67 13.67 7.95
CA ASN A 188 8.75 12.84 9.16
C ASN A 188 7.38 12.39 9.69
N LYS A 189 6.28 12.98 9.20
CA LYS A 189 4.91 12.71 9.65
C LYS A 189 4.69 12.96 11.15
N GLU A 190 5.47 13.86 11.72
CA GLU A 190 5.45 14.23 13.13
C GLU A 190 5.53 15.76 13.30
N LEU A 191 5.02 16.28 14.42
CA LEU A 191 5.18 17.69 14.79
C LEU A 191 6.65 18.01 15.10
N PRO A 192 7.15 19.24 14.89
CA PRO A 192 8.48 19.63 15.39
C PRO A 192 8.55 19.57 16.92
N GLU A 193 9.71 19.24 17.50
CA GLU A 193 9.89 19.06 18.96
C GLU A 193 9.39 20.26 19.79
N ALA A 194 9.53 21.49 19.28
CA ALA A 194 9.03 22.69 19.95
C ALA A 194 7.49 22.69 20.15
N TYR A 195 6.77 21.93 19.34
CA TYR A 195 5.31 21.76 19.41
C TYR A 195 4.91 20.37 19.91
N LYS A 196 5.88 19.51 20.26
CA LYS A 196 5.66 18.24 20.95
C LYS A 196 5.79 18.49 22.47
N LYS A 197 4.75 18.92 23.20
CA LYS A 197 4.66 18.87 24.70
C LYS A 197 3.32 19.45 25.19
N GLU A 198 2.64 19.01 26.26
CA GLU A 198 2.73 17.86 27.18
C GLU A 198 1.31 17.26 27.26
N GLU A 199 1.14 15.96 27.06
CA GLU A 199 -0.04 15.27 27.63
C GLU A 199 0.20 15.20 29.16
N ASN A 200 -0.32 16.19 29.88
CA ASN A 200 -0.65 16.10 31.31
C ASN A 200 -2.17 16.05 31.45
#